data_AF-A0A0L7L019-F1
#
_entry.id   AF-A0A0L7L019-F1
#
_cell.length_a   1.000
_cell.length_b   1.000
_cell.length_c   1.000
_cell.angle_alpha   90.00
_cell.angle_beta   90.00
_cell.angle_gamma   90.00
#
_symmetry.space_group_name_H-M   'P 1'
#
loop_
_entity.id
_entity.type
_entity.pdbx_description
1 polymer ?
#
loop_
_entity_poly.entity_id
_entity_poly.type
_entity_poly.pdbx_seq_one_letter_code
_entity_poly.pdbx_strand_id
1 'polypeptide(L)'
;VHEVNGHRFVAKFFRQPTFCAFCKEFLWGFGKQGYRCAACQTAVHKRCHSKLLGKCTGSSAQSDATVYLRERFKVDVPHRFRPHQFVSPTFCDHCGGLLYGFFKPELKA
;
A
#
# COMPACT_ATOMS: atom_id res chain seq x y z
N VAL A 1 10.49 13.53 13.95
CA VAL A 1 10.03 12.12 13.96
C VAL A 1 9.25 11.95 15.25
N HIS A 2 8.09 11.27 15.23
CA HIS A 2 7.27 11.06 16.42
C HIS A 2 7.28 9.58 16.80
N GLU A 3 7.65 9.26 18.04
CA GLU A 3 7.60 7.88 18.54
C GLU A 3 6.39 7.68 19.45
N VAL A 4 5.54 6.71 19.09
CA VAL A 4 4.34 6.34 19.85
C VAL A 4 4.16 4.82 19.81
N ASN A 5 4.10 4.15 20.95
CA ASN A 5 3.87 2.70 21.03
C ASN A 5 4.81 1.85 20.15
N GLY A 6 6.07 2.27 20.04
CA GLY A 6 7.10 1.62 19.21
C GLY A 6 7.03 1.97 17.71
N HIS A 7 6.10 2.83 17.29
CA HIS A 7 6.03 3.32 15.92
C HIS A 7 6.90 4.55 15.74
N ARG A 8 7.80 4.53 14.74
CA ARG A 8 8.58 5.69 14.31
C ARG A 8 7.85 6.45 13.19
N PHE A 9 6.96 7.37 13.55
CA PHE A 9 6.14 8.14 12.63
C PHE A 9 6.91 9.29 11.95
N VAL A 10 6.90 9.29 10.62
CA VAL A 10 7.53 10.31 9.77
C VAL A 10 6.47 10.99 8.92
N ALA A 11 6.49 12.32 8.83
CA ALA A 11 5.54 13.08 8.02
C ALA A 11 5.76 12.73 6.54
N LYS A 12 4.71 12.31 5.84
CA LYS A 12 4.81 11.90 4.43
C LYS A 12 3.70 12.52 3.60
N PHE A 13 4.03 12.81 2.34
CA PHE A 13 3.05 13.11 1.31
C PHE A 13 2.57 11.81 0.67
N PHE A 14 1.25 11.60 0.66
CA PHE A 14 0.63 10.39 0.13
C PHE A 14 0.12 10.70 -1.28
N ARG A 15 0.80 10.15 -2.30
CA ARG A 15 0.42 10.31 -3.71
C ARG A 15 -0.75 9.41 -4.12
N GLN A 16 -1.05 8.39 -3.31
CA GLN A 16 -2.14 7.45 -3.52
C GLN A 16 -3.16 7.58 -2.39
N PRO A 17 -4.45 7.30 -2.66
CA PRO A 17 -5.48 7.20 -1.64
C PRO A 17 -5.02 6.22 -0.56
N THR A 18 -4.79 6.73 0.65
CA THR A 18 -4.34 5.95 1.80
C THR A 18 -5.33 6.16 2.93
N PHE A 19 -5.64 5.12 3.70
CA PHE A 19 -6.56 5.18 4.83
C PHE A 19 -5.84 5.23 6.18
N CYS A 20 -6.45 5.92 7.15
CA CYS A 20 -5.91 6.07 8.49
C CYS A 20 -6.18 4.80 9.30
N ALA A 21 -5.14 4.20 9.86
CA ALA A 21 -5.28 2.98 10.65
C ALA A 21 -6.12 3.16 11.93
N PHE A 22 -6.29 4.41 12.40
CA PHE A 22 -7.08 4.73 13.58
C PHE A 22 -8.55 5.00 13.25
N CYS A 23 -8.84 6.01 12.42
CA CYS A 23 -10.21 6.43 12.13
C CYS A 23 -10.81 5.82 10.86
N LYS A 24 -10.02 5.04 10.09
CA LYS A 24 -10.43 4.42 8.82
C LYS A 24 -10.83 5.39 7.70
N GLU A 25 -10.68 6.70 7.93
CA GLU A 25 -10.92 7.74 6.93
C GLU A 25 -9.69 7.97 6.03
N PHE A 26 -9.92 8.51 4.83
CA PHE A 26 -8.86 8.83 3.88
C PHE A 26 -7.88 9.89 4.42
N LEU A 27 -6.59 9.68 4.17
CA LEU A 27 -5.53 10.68 4.26
C LEU A 27 -5.48 11.46 2.95
N TRP A 28 -6.48 12.29 2.70
CA TRP A 28 -6.55 13.17 1.54
C TRP A 28 -6.91 14.60 1.99
N GLY A 29 -6.43 15.58 1.23
CA GLY A 29 -6.50 17.00 1.57
C GLY A 29 -5.34 17.80 0.94
N PHE A 30 -5.31 19.11 1.18
CA PHE A 30 -4.20 19.98 0.78
C PHE A 30 -3.11 20.01 1.87
N GLY A 31 -1.87 19.63 1.53
CA GLY A 31 -0.68 19.76 2.40
C GLY A 31 -0.05 18.45 2.89
N LYS A 32 0.68 18.50 4.02
CA LYS A 32 1.25 17.30 4.69
C LYS A 32 0.11 16.53 5.38
N GLN A 33 -0.44 15.53 4.68
CA GLN A 33 -1.66 14.79 5.02
C GLN A 33 -1.59 13.98 6.34
N GLY A 34 -0.41 13.46 6.68
CA GLY A 34 -0.29 12.56 7.83
C GLY A 34 1.10 12.00 8.05
N TYR A 35 1.16 11.02 8.94
CA TYR A 35 2.36 10.30 9.33
C TYR A 35 2.34 8.88 8.78
N ARG A 36 3.52 8.37 8.44
CA ARG A 36 3.76 6.96 8.09
C ARG A 36 4.85 6.41 8.99
N CYS A 37 4.61 5.26 9.63
CA CYS A 37 5.62 4.57 10.40
C CYS A 37 6.75 4.07 9.48
N ALA A 38 8.01 4.32 9.83
CA ALA A 38 9.15 3.87 9.04
C ALA A 38 9.36 2.35 9.10
N ALA A 39 8.92 1.69 10.17
CA ALA A 39 9.14 0.26 10.38
C ALA A 39 8.01 -0.61 9.79
N CYS A 40 6.76 -0.38 10.21
CA CYS A 40 5.60 -1.18 9.77
C CYS A 40 4.75 -0.54 8.67
N GLN A 41 5.15 0.64 8.17
CA GLN A 41 4.42 1.41 7.14
C GLN A 41 2.98 1.85 7.49
N THR A 42 2.51 1.65 8.72
CA THR A 42 1.20 2.13 9.19
C THR A 42 1.05 3.63 8.96
N ALA A 43 -0.04 4.03 8.31
CA ALA A 43 -0.37 5.41 8.01
C ALA A 43 -1.48 5.94 8.93
N VAL A 44 -1.31 7.14 9.46
CA VAL A 44 -2.27 7.80 10.36
C VAL A 44 -2.29 9.31 10.12
N HIS A 45 -3.43 9.97 10.36
CA HIS A 45 -3.45 11.43 10.36
C HIS A 45 -2.59 12.00 11.47
N LYS A 46 -2.17 13.27 11.32
CA LYS A 46 -1.43 13.99 12.36
C LYS A 46 -2.15 14.03 13.70
N ARG A 47 -3.47 14.11 13.72
CA ARG A 47 -4.30 14.09 14.95
C ARG A 47 -4.55 12.69 15.52
N CYS A 48 -4.31 11.65 14.73
CA CYS A 48 -4.61 10.27 15.10
C CYS A 48 -3.40 9.51 15.63
N HIS A 49 -2.18 9.97 15.36
CA HIS A 49 -0.96 9.25 15.76
C HIS A 49 -0.83 9.01 17.27
N SER A 50 -1.26 9.95 18.10
CA SER A 50 -1.24 9.83 19.57
C SER A 50 -2.31 8.90 20.13
N LYS A 51 -3.38 8.64 19.36
CA LYS A 51 -4.51 7.79 19.77
C LYS A 51 -4.35 6.32 19.35
N LEU A 52 -3.30 6.00 18.60
CA LEU A 52 -3.07 4.66 18.11
C LEU A 52 -2.55 3.77 19.23
N LEU A 53 -3.40 2.89 19.77
CA LEU A 53 -3.06 1.94 20.84
C LEU A 53 -2.29 0.69 20.36
N GLY A 54 -2.33 0.42 19.04
CA GLY A 54 -1.60 -0.70 18.45
C GLY A 54 -0.09 -0.55 18.64
N LYS A 55 0.58 -1.64 19.06
CA LYS A 55 2.05 -1.70 19.14
C LYS A 55 2.63 -1.93 17.75
N CYS A 56 3.81 -1.35 17.50
CA CYS A 56 4.47 -1.51 16.21
C CYS A 56 4.96 -2.94 16.00
N THR A 57 4.42 -3.63 15.00
CA THR A 57 4.88 -4.94 14.54
C THR A 57 6.18 -4.86 13.72
N GLY A 58 6.59 -3.66 13.33
CA GLY A 58 7.76 -3.42 12.48
C GLY A 58 9.10 -3.48 13.22
N SER A 59 9.09 -3.51 14.56
CA SER A 59 10.32 -3.74 15.34
C SER A 59 10.87 -5.15 15.12
N SER A 60 10.02 -6.13 14.83
CA SER A 60 10.37 -7.53 14.59
C SER A 60 10.44 -7.91 13.11
N ALA A 61 9.88 -7.08 12.22
CA ALA A 61 9.91 -7.24 10.76
C ALA A 61 11.18 -6.70 10.07
N GLN A 62 12.22 -6.35 10.84
CA GLN A 62 13.58 -6.09 10.35
C GLN A 62 14.54 -7.21 10.72
N SER A 63 14.03 -8.36 11.17
CA SER A 63 14.86 -9.56 11.24
C SER A 63 15.23 -10.00 9.82
N ASP A 64 16.47 -10.42 9.59
CA ASP A 64 16.94 -10.93 8.29
C ASP A 64 16.00 -12.01 7.71
N ALA A 65 15.33 -12.75 8.60
CA ALA A 65 14.26 -13.70 8.29
C ALA A 65 13.08 -13.09 7.51
N THR A 66 12.62 -11.90 7.90
CA THR A 66 11.48 -11.23 7.26
C THR A 66 11.86 -10.43 6.02
N VAL A 67 13.12 -9.96 5.96
CA VAL A 67 13.70 -9.33 4.77
C VAL A 67 13.87 -10.36 3.65
N TYR A 68 14.44 -11.55 3.93
CA TYR A 68 14.54 -12.62 2.93
C TYR A 68 13.17 -13.01 2.40
N LEU A 69 12.15 -13.11 3.27
CA LEU A 69 10.80 -13.48 2.85
C LEU A 69 10.26 -12.46 1.84
N ARG A 70 10.34 -11.17 2.20
CA ARG A 70 9.94 -10.06 1.33
C ARG A 70 10.73 -10.02 0.02
N GLU A 71 12.03 -10.27 0.06
CA GLU A 71 12.91 -10.25 -1.11
C GLU A 71 12.65 -11.46 -2.03
N ARG A 72 12.40 -12.63 -1.47
CA ARG A 72 12.01 -13.82 -2.23
C ARG A 72 10.67 -13.64 -2.96
N PHE A 73 9.74 -12.88 -2.39
CA PHE A 73 8.48 -12.53 -3.06
C PHE A 73 8.57 -11.29 -3.98
N LYS A 74 9.73 -10.63 -4.08
CA LYS A 74 10.02 -9.68 -5.17
C LYS A 74 10.51 -10.45 -6.41
N VAL A 75 9.74 -11.44 -6.82
CA VAL A 75 9.99 -12.09 -8.10
C VAL A 75 9.48 -11.14 -9.18
N ASP A 76 10.39 -10.40 -9.80
CA ASP A 76 10.15 -9.76 -11.10
C ASP A 76 10.08 -10.86 -12.17
N VAL A 77 9.04 -11.70 -12.07
CA VAL A 77 8.72 -12.66 -13.12
C VAL A 77 8.00 -11.84 -14.19
N PRO A 78 8.64 -11.64 -15.36
CA PRO A 78 7.97 -10.96 -16.45
C PRO A 78 6.73 -11.78 -16.78
N HIS A 79 5.57 -11.17 -16.61
CA HIS A 79 4.33 -11.83 -16.94
C HIS A 79 4.28 -12.04 -18.45
N ARG A 80 4.45 -13.28 -18.90
CA ARG A 80 4.30 -13.63 -20.32
C ARG A 80 2.81 -13.79 -20.63
N PHE A 81 2.11 -12.67 -20.71
CA PHE A 81 0.69 -12.67 -21.06
C PHE A 81 0.51 -13.15 -22.50
N ARG A 82 -0.32 -14.17 -22.70
CA ARG A 82 -0.88 -14.46 -24.03
C ARG A 82 -2.02 -13.47 -24.29
N PRO A 83 -2.17 -12.94 -25.51
CA PRO A 83 -3.29 -12.08 -25.85
C PRO A 83 -4.59 -12.85 -25.59
N HIS A 84 -5.39 -12.36 -24.66
CA HIS A 84 -6.71 -12.90 -24.37
C HIS A 84 -7.67 -11.72 -24.16
N GLN A 85 -8.84 -11.79 -24.77
CA GLN A 85 -9.87 -10.76 -24.64
C GLN A 85 -10.60 -10.97 -23.32
N PHE A 86 -10.23 -10.19 -22.31
CA PHE A 86 -10.96 -10.15 -21.04
C PHE A 86 -12.00 -9.03 -21.13
N VAL A 87 -13.28 -9.40 -21.08
CA VAL A 87 -14.41 -8.46 -21.08
C VAL A 87 -14.66 -7.82 -19.70
N SER A 88 -13.94 -8.27 -18.67
CA SER A 88 -14.01 -7.76 -17.29
C SER A 88 -12.61 -7.55 -16.69
N PRO A 89 -12.47 -6.61 -15.74
CA PRO A 89 -11.23 -6.43 -14.98
C PRO A 89 -10.89 -7.74 -14.24
N THR A 90 -9.88 -8.46 -14.72
CA THR A 90 -9.46 -9.75 -14.16
C THR A 90 -8.21 -9.55 -13.34
N PHE A 91 -8.10 -10.16 -12.16
CA PHE A 91 -6.87 -10.10 -11.36
C PHE A 91 -5.99 -11.30 -11.69
N CYS A 92 -4.66 -11.11 -11.70
CA CYS A 92 -3.72 -12.20 -11.89
C CYS A 92 -3.62 -13.05 -10.63
N ASP A 93 -3.86 -14.36 -10.73
CA ASP A 93 -3.77 -15.27 -9.58
C ASP A 93 -2.34 -15.42 -9.02
N HIS A 94 -1.32 -15.04 -9.79
CA HIS A 94 0.08 -15.11 -9.37
C HIS A 94 0.54 -13.88 -8.57
N CYS A 95 0.01 -12.68 -8.86
CA CYS A 95 0.50 -11.44 -8.26
C CYS A 95 -0.60 -10.52 -7.71
N GLY A 96 -1.87 -10.86 -7.90
CA GLY A 96 -3.01 -10.00 -7.57
C GLY A 96 -3.08 -8.71 -8.40
N GLY A 97 -2.22 -8.55 -9.41
CA GLY A 97 -2.18 -7.39 -10.30
C GLY A 97 -3.37 -7.38 -11.25
N LEU A 98 -3.92 -6.20 -11.51
CA LEU A 98 -5.07 -6.03 -12.41
C LEU A 98 -4.64 -6.23 -13.87
N LEU A 99 -5.24 -7.21 -14.54
CA LEU A 99 -5.10 -7.48 -15.97
C LEU A 99 -6.19 -6.70 -16.71
N TYR A 100 -5.82 -5.58 -17.33
CA TYR A 100 -6.72 -4.75 -18.12
C TYR A 100 -6.57 -5.06 -19.62
N GLY A 101 -7.64 -5.52 -20.25
CA GLY A 101 -7.74 -5.70 -21.70
C GLY A 101 -8.43 -4.50 -22.34
N PHE A 102 -7.84 -3.95 -23.40
CA PHE A 102 -8.26 -2.70 -24.06
C PHE A 102 -9.73 -2.71 -24.50
N PHE A 103 -10.55 -1.86 -23.89
CA PHE A 103 -11.86 -1.44 -24.40
C PHE A 103 -11.67 -0.79 -25.79
N LYS A 104 -12.21 -1.39 -26.85
CA LYS A 104 -12.58 -0.65 -28.06
C LYS A 104 -14.08 -0.41 -28.02
N PRO A 105 -14.57 0.76 -27.58
CA PRO A 105 -15.92 1.17 -27.90
C PRO A 105 -15.95 1.56 -29.38
N GLU A 106 -16.50 0.68 -30.21
CA GLU A 106 -16.79 0.96 -31.61
C GLU A 106 -17.92 1.98 -31.68
N LEU A 107 -17.57 3.22 -32.06
CA LEU A 107 -18.51 4.27 -32.37
C LEU A 107 -19.25 3.86 -33.65
N LYS A 108 -20.53 3.49 -33.54
CA LYS A 108 -21.39 3.35 -34.72
C LYS A 108 -21.60 4.74 -35.33
N ALA A 109 -21.14 4.91 -36.56
CA ALA A 109 -21.61 5.95 -37.48
C ALA A 109 -22.85 5.44 -38.23
#